data_AF-A0A3D5A795-F1
#
_entry.id   AF-A0A3D5A795-F1
#
_cell.length_a   1.000
_cell.length_b   1.000
_cell.length_c   1.000
_cell.angle_alpha   90.00
_cell.angle_beta   90.00
_cell.angle_gamma   90.00
#
_symmetry.space_group_name_H-M   'P 1'
#
loop_
_entity.id
_entity.type
_entity.pdbx_description
1 polymer ?
#
loop_
_entity_poly.entity_id
_entity_poly.type
_entity_poly.pdbx_seq_one_letter_code
_entity_poly.pdbx_strand_id
1 'polypeptide(L)'
;MSAHVEKYSFVFQPCEKGIQLVQSIKESLKNKIGWFSSCHSMAHITICEYHADQEMLSHIKKQVVDVLKFEQSQYVYFDEYQVFPQKGTFYIAPALKSKQFLKKKIEAITKIDFATELYKSEEPHLTVARKLDQEALAIASENLRTVDLDFFCSSIFLRKFNPVRKQYDIIEELKFGNFQKPPVEVGQLSFDF
;
A
#
# COMPACT_ATOMS: atom_id res chain seq x y z
N MET A 1 -8.24 31.84 8.27
CA MET A 1 -8.91 30.96 7.30
C MET A 1 -8.69 29.55 7.78
N SER A 2 -9.74 28.73 7.95
CA SER A 2 -9.55 27.33 8.35
C SER A 2 -8.77 26.60 7.26
N ALA A 3 -7.67 25.95 7.62
CA ALA A 3 -6.90 25.14 6.66
C ALA A 3 -7.79 23.99 6.16
N HIS A 4 -7.96 23.88 4.84
CA HIS A 4 -8.78 22.83 4.25
C HIS A 4 -8.04 21.48 4.35
N VAL A 5 -8.56 20.60 5.20
CA VAL A 5 -7.99 19.27 5.43
C VAL A 5 -8.49 18.29 4.37
N GLU A 6 -7.57 17.53 3.79
CA GLU A 6 -7.85 16.56 2.73
C GLU A 6 -7.35 15.17 3.12
N LYS A 7 -7.94 14.13 2.51
CA LYS A 7 -7.55 12.75 2.77
C LYS A 7 -6.50 12.27 1.77
N TYR A 8 -5.40 11.74 2.29
CA TYR A 8 -4.25 11.25 1.54
C TYR A 8 -3.96 9.79 1.87
N SER A 9 -3.23 9.13 0.97
CA SER A 9 -2.71 7.78 1.17
C SER A 9 -1.36 7.60 0.49
N PHE A 10 -0.44 6.94 1.19
CA PHE A 10 0.75 6.35 0.58
C PHE A 10 0.47 4.90 0.21
N VAL A 11 0.92 4.50 -0.98
CA VAL A 11 0.75 3.12 -1.47
C VAL A 11 1.99 2.62 -2.21
N PHE A 12 2.18 1.30 -2.26
CA PHE A 12 2.91 0.69 -3.36
C PHE A 12 1.94 0.43 -4.51
N GLN A 13 2.41 0.60 -5.74
CA GLN A 13 1.61 0.37 -6.93
C GLN A 13 2.30 -0.64 -7.84
N PRO A 14 1.60 -1.70 -8.28
CA PRO A 14 2.10 -2.59 -9.32
C PRO A 14 2.41 -1.83 -10.62
N CYS A 15 3.20 -2.44 -11.50
CA CYS A 15 3.36 -1.96 -12.86
C CYS A 15 2.04 -2.06 -13.64
N GLU A 16 1.97 -1.42 -14.81
CA GLU A 16 0.77 -1.41 -15.66
C GLU A 16 0.23 -2.81 -15.93
N LYS A 17 1.11 -3.79 -16.19
CA LYS A 17 0.72 -5.20 -16.37
C LYS A 17 0.04 -5.77 -15.13
N GLY A 18 0.58 -5.50 -13.94
CA GLY A 18 -0.02 -5.92 -12.67
C GLY A 18 -1.36 -5.23 -12.39
N ILE A 19 -1.50 -3.96 -12.76
CA ILE A 19 -2.77 -3.22 -12.66
C ILE A 19 -3.83 -3.86 -13.56
N GLN A 20 -3.50 -4.12 -14.82
CA GLN A 20 -4.40 -4.74 -15.80
C GLN A 20 -4.78 -6.18 -15.40
N LEU A 21 -3.83 -6.95 -14.87
CA LEU A 21 -4.11 -8.29 -14.34
C LEU A 21 -5.15 -8.23 -13.23
N VAL A 22 -4.94 -7.38 -12.21
CA VAL A 22 -5.90 -7.23 -11.11
C VAL A 22 -7.25 -6.70 -11.60
N GLN A 23 -7.26 -5.79 -12.58
CA GLN A 23 -8.50 -5.30 -13.19
C GLN A 23 -9.28 -6.43 -13.86
N SER A 24 -8.63 -7.27 -14.68
CA SER A 24 -9.30 -8.40 -15.34
C SER A 24 -9.84 -9.43 -14.34
N ILE A 25 -9.13 -9.66 -13.23
CA ILE A 25 -9.61 -10.49 -12.12
C ILE A 25 -10.88 -9.89 -11.51
N LYS A 26 -10.91 -8.57 -11.27
CA LYS A 26 -12.09 -7.87 -10.74
C LYS A 26 -13.29 -7.92 -11.68
N GLU A 27 -13.06 -7.75 -12.97
CA GLU A 27 -14.11 -7.84 -14.00
C GLU A 27 -14.68 -9.26 -14.09
N SER A 28 -13.81 -10.28 -14.09
CA SER A 28 -14.22 -11.68 -14.05
C SER A 28 -15.05 -12.00 -12.81
N LEU A 29 -14.61 -11.53 -11.64
CA LEU A 29 -15.36 -11.69 -10.39
C LEU A 29 -16.72 -10.98 -10.45
N LYS A 30 -16.75 -9.74 -10.97
CA LYS A 30 -17.98 -8.94 -11.09
C LYS A 30 -19.02 -9.63 -11.99
N ASN A 31 -18.58 -10.30 -13.05
CA ASN A 31 -19.47 -11.06 -13.92
C ASN A 31 -20.08 -12.28 -13.22
N LYS A 32 -19.45 -12.79 -12.16
CA LYS A 32 -19.95 -13.94 -11.38
C LYS A 32 -20.85 -13.53 -10.21
N ILE A 33 -20.44 -12.55 -9.42
CA ILE A 33 -21.11 -12.18 -8.15
C ILE A 33 -21.82 -10.83 -8.21
N GLY A 34 -21.83 -10.16 -9.36
CA GLY A 34 -22.37 -8.82 -9.50
C GLY A 34 -21.47 -7.74 -8.91
N TRP A 35 -22.08 -6.61 -8.54
CA TRP A 35 -21.35 -5.44 -8.08
C TRP A 35 -20.80 -5.60 -6.67
N PHE A 36 -19.54 -5.20 -6.45
CA PHE A 36 -18.90 -5.17 -5.13
C PHE A 36 -18.09 -3.89 -4.89
N SER A 37 -17.78 -3.61 -3.62
CA SER A 37 -16.94 -2.47 -3.27
C SER A 37 -15.50 -2.71 -3.73
N SER A 38 -14.87 -1.69 -4.34
CA SER A 38 -13.53 -1.72 -4.97
C SER A 38 -13.45 -2.31 -6.39
N CYS A 39 -14.58 -2.67 -7.02
CA CYS A 39 -14.61 -3.17 -8.40
C CYS A 39 -13.91 -2.25 -9.41
N HIS A 40 -13.99 -0.92 -9.22
CA HIS A 40 -13.30 0.07 -10.05
C HIS A 40 -12.08 0.71 -9.35
N SER A 41 -11.65 0.20 -8.21
CA SER A 41 -10.43 0.68 -7.56
C SER A 41 -9.22 0.14 -8.31
N MET A 42 -8.31 1.02 -8.70
CA MET A 42 -6.98 0.63 -9.19
C MET A 42 -6.24 -0.25 -8.18
N ALA A 43 -5.45 -1.19 -8.67
CA ALA A 43 -4.62 -2.08 -7.86
C ALA A 43 -3.55 -1.29 -7.09
N HIS A 44 -3.44 -1.53 -5.79
CA HIS A 44 -2.46 -0.91 -4.92
C HIS A 44 -2.33 -1.69 -3.61
N ILE A 45 -1.21 -1.49 -2.91
CA ILE A 45 -0.97 -1.99 -1.56
C ILE A 45 -0.90 -0.77 -0.66
N THR A 46 -1.87 -0.62 0.23
CA THR A 46 -1.91 0.52 1.16
C THR A 46 -0.73 0.46 2.13
N ILE A 47 -0.05 1.59 2.32
CA ILE A 47 0.93 1.80 3.39
C ILE A 47 0.22 2.45 4.57
N CYS A 48 -0.38 3.62 4.32
CA CYS A 48 -1.18 4.34 5.29
C CYS A 48 -2.21 5.26 4.64
N GLU A 49 -3.19 5.70 5.43
CA GLU A 49 -4.16 6.75 5.11
C GLU A 49 -4.20 7.77 6.23
N TYR A 50 -4.30 9.06 5.90
CA TYR A 50 -4.26 10.16 6.86
C TYR A 50 -4.96 11.41 6.31
N HIS A 51 -5.22 12.38 7.20
CA HIS A 51 -5.78 13.67 6.85
C HIS A 51 -4.75 14.77 7.08
N ALA A 52 -4.56 15.66 6.10
CA ALA A 52 -3.60 16.75 6.20
C ALA A 52 -4.09 17.99 5.43
N ASP A 53 -3.72 19.17 5.91
CA ASP A 53 -3.71 20.37 5.08
C ASP A 53 -2.40 20.45 4.25
N GLN A 54 -2.22 21.53 3.50
CA GLN A 54 -1.06 21.69 2.61
C GLN A 54 0.28 21.83 3.35
N GLU A 55 0.30 22.45 4.53
CA GLU A 55 1.52 22.63 5.32
C GLU A 55 1.95 21.28 5.91
N MET A 56 1.00 20.58 6.54
CA MET A 56 1.23 19.25 7.10
C MET A 56 1.61 18.23 6.01
N LEU A 57 0.96 18.27 4.84
CA LEU A 57 1.32 17.43 3.70
C LEU A 57 2.77 17.67 3.27
N SER A 58 3.18 18.93 3.17
CA SER A 58 4.55 19.29 2.79
C SER A 58 5.58 18.79 3.80
N HIS A 59 5.26 18.88 5.09
CA HIS A 59 6.08 18.37 6.18
C HIS A 59 6.22 16.85 6.14
N ILE A 60 5.10 16.12 6.04
CA ILE A 60 5.06 14.66 5.92
C ILE A 60 5.87 14.20 4.71
N LYS A 61 5.66 14.82 3.54
CA LYS A 61 6.39 14.49 2.31
C LYS A 61 7.91 14.59 2.50
N LYS A 62 8.40 15.65 3.16
CA LYS A 62 9.82 15.83 3.43
C LYS A 62 10.37 14.68 4.29
N GLN A 63 9.69 14.36 5.39
CA GLN A 63 10.09 13.25 6.27
C GLN A 63 10.09 11.90 5.54
N VAL A 64 9.06 11.65 4.72
CA VAL A 64 8.98 10.43 3.90
C VAL A 64 10.16 10.34 2.94
N VAL A 65 10.46 11.40 2.18
CA VAL A 65 11.60 11.41 1.25
C VAL A 65 12.91 11.12 1.97
N ASP A 66 13.10 11.65 3.18
CA ASP A 66 14.29 11.37 3.99
C ASP A 66 14.40 9.90 4.40
N VAL A 67 13.29 9.24 4.75
CA VAL A 67 13.26 7.79 5.00
C VAL A 67 13.57 7.01 3.72
N LEU A 68 12.97 7.39 2.60
CA LEU A 68 13.07 6.65 1.32
C LEU A 68 14.48 6.67 0.71
N LYS A 69 15.33 7.64 1.07
CA LYS A 69 16.74 7.71 0.65
C LYS A 69 17.48 6.38 0.84
N PHE A 70 17.22 5.72 1.96
CA PHE A 70 17.92 4.50 2.37
C PHE A 70 17.13 3.22 2.10
N GLU A 71 15.93 3.37 1.56
CA GLU A 71 15.10 2.24 1.20
C GLU A 71 15.62 1.60 -0.09
N GLN A 72 15.62 0.27 -0.12
CA GLN A 72 16.13 -0.52 -1.24
C GLN A 72 14.98 -0.97 -2.15
N SER A 73 15.22 -0.99 -3.45
CA SER A 73 14.31 -1.51 -4.46
C SER A 73 14.47 -3.02 -4.63
N GLN A 74 13.38 -3.73 -4.88
CA GLN A 74 13.45 -5.13 -5.30
C GLN A 74 12.18 -5.57 -6.00
N TYR A 75 12.25 -6.72 -6.66
CA TYR A 75 11.06 -7.45 -7.10
C TYR A 75 10.26 -7.95 -5.91
N VAL A 76 8.95 -7.77 -6.01
CA VAL A 76 7.96 -8.37 -5.11
C VAL A 76 7.06 -9.29 -5.93
N TYR A 77 6.76 -10.44 -5.34
CA TYR A 77 6.00 -11.54 -5.93
C TYR A 77 4.76 -11.83 -5.09
N PHE A 78 3.69 -12.20 -5.77
CA PHE A 78 2.38 -12.54 -5.24
C PHE A 78 1.91 -13.83 -5.91
N ASP A 79 1.60 -14.83 -5.10
CA ASP A 79 1.38 -16.22 -5.53
C ASP A 79 0.04 -16.80 -5.09
N GLU A 80 -0.61 -16.17 -4.12
CA GLU A 80 -1.81 -16.70 -3.47
C GLU A 80 -2.96 -15.71 -3.44
N TYR A 81 -4.17 -16.22 -3.57
CA TYR A 81 -5.36 -15.51 -3.16
C TYR A 81 -5.73 -15.89 -1.72
N GLN A 82 -6.19 -14.91 -0.95
CA GLN A 82 -6.63 -15.11 0.43
C GLN A 82 -7.86 -14.25 0.74
N VAL A 83 -8.46 -14.50 1.90
CA VAL A 83 -9.66 -13.82 2.38
C VAL A 83 -9.47 -13.27 3.79
N PHE A 84 -10.12 -12.14 4.07
CA PHE A 84 -10.43 -11.70 5.44
C PHE A 84 -11.94 -11.88 5.64
N PRO A 85 -12.39 -13.03 6.20
CA PRO A 85 -13.82 -13.37 6.23
C PRO A 85 -14.68 -12.35 6.97
N GLN A 86 -14.21 -11.87 8.12
CA GLN A 86 -14.96 -10.89 8.94
C GLN A 86 -15.06 -9.52 8.27
N LYS A 87 -14.16 -9.21 7.34
CA LYS A 87 -14.14 -7.95 6.57
C LYS A 87 -14.74 -8.11 5.17
N GLY A 88 -15.19 -9.31 4.79
CA GLY A 88 -15.66 -9.62 3.44
C GLY A 88 -14.66 -9.20 2.37
N THR A 89 -13.36 -9.39 2.61
CA THR A 89 -12.30 -8.93 1.69
C THR A 89 -11.65 -10.12 1.02
N PHE A 90 -11.59 -10.07 -0.31
CA PHE A 90 -10.88 -11.01 -1.16
C PHE A 90 -9.66 -10.30 -1.76
N TYR A 91 -8.48 -10.90 -1.64
CA TYR A 91 -7.23 -10.24 -1.98
C TYR A 91 -6.17 -11.20 -2.50
N ILE A 92 -5.14 -10.64 -3.12
CA ILE A 92 -3.93 -11.33 -3.53
C ILE A 92 -2.84 -11.04 -2.50
N ALA A 93 -2.25 -12.09 -1.94
CA ALA A 93 -1.25 -12.05 -0.89
C ALA A 93 0.18 -12.06 -1.48
N PRO A 94 1.12 -11.29 -0.92
CA PRO A 94 2.52 -11.37 -1.30
C PRO A 94 3.16 -12.65 -0.75
N ALA A 95 4.06 -13.25 -1.54
CA ALA A 95 4.93 -14.33 -1.10
C ALA A 95 5.75 -13.91 0.13
N LEU A 96 6.20 -14.87 0.95
CA LEU A 96 6.79 -14.61 2.27
C LEU A 96 7.89 -13.53 2.29
N LYS A 97 8.86 -13.58 1.36
CA LYS A 97 9.95 -12.60 1.27
C LYS A 97 9.43 -11.21 0.86
N SER A 98 8.52 -11.15 -0.10
CA SER A 98 7.84 -9.93 -0.55
C SER A 98 7.05 -9.31 0.60
N LYS A 99 6.34 -10.13 1.39
CA LYS A 99 5.57 -9.70 2.56
C LYS A 99 6.47 -9.04 3.60
N GLN A 100 7.58 -9.68 3.96
CA GLN A 100 8.55 -9.14 4.92
C GLN A 100 9.13 -7.80 4.46
N PHE A 101 9.47 -7.70 3.17
CA PHE A 101 9.96 -6.44 2.60
C PHE A 101 8.93 -5.31 2.66
N LEU A 102 7.71 -5.58 2.20
CA LEU A 102 6.63 -4.60 2.20
C LEU A 102 6.32 -4.15 3.63
N LYS A 103 6.23 -5.08 4.59
CA LYS A 103 6.03 -4.77 6.01
C LYS A 103 7.11 -3.85 6.57
N LYS A 104 8.39 -4.17 6.35
CA LYS A 104 9.51 -3.34 6.81
C LYS A 104 9.42 -1.89 6.31
N LYS A 105 9.01 -1.70 5.06
CA LYS A 105 8.81 -0.36 4.49
C LYS A 105 7.60 0.35 5.06
N ILE A 106 6.49 -0.37 5.21
CA ILE A 106 5.30 0.17 5.86
C ILE A 106 5.67 0.66 7.26
N GLU A 107 6.40 -0.14 8.04
CA GLU A 107 6.89 0.24 9.35
C GLU A 107 7.83 1.45 9.32
N ALA A 108 8.78 1.50 8.37
CA ALA A 108 9.69 2.64 8.25
C ALA A 108 8.94 3.95 7.96
N ILE A 109 7.93 3.90 7.08
CA ILE A 109 7.11 5.06 6.72
C ILE A 109 6.08 5.39 7.80
N THR A 110 5.59 4.43 8.59
CA THR A 110 4.56 4.69 9.61
C THR A 110 5.15 5.06 10.99
N LYS A 111 6.49 5.07 11.12
CA LYS A 111 7.23 5.50 12.32
C LYS A 111 7.55 7.00 12.36
N ILE A 112 7.48 7.70 11.24
CA ILE A 112 7.59 9.17 11.22
C ILE A 112 6.38 9.80 11.89
N ASP A 113 6.56 11.00 12.42
CA ASP A 113 5.48 11.74 13.06
C ASP A 113 4.63 12.45 11.99
N PHE A 114 3.40 11.96 11.82
CA PHE A 114 2.42 12.55 10.91
C PHE A 114 1.70 13.76 11.52
N ALA A 115 1.79 13.97 12.84
CA ALA A 115 1.02 14.98 13.58
C ALA A 115 -0.50 14.93 13.32
N THR A 116 -1.02 13.75 12.96
CA THR A 116 -2.44 13.50 12.66
C THR A 116 -2.77 12.03 12.92
N GLU A 117 -4.06 11.69 12.99
CA GLU A 117 -4.50 10.30 13.05
C GLU A 117 -4.09 9.56 11.78
N LEU A 118 -3.44 8.40 11.99
CA LEU A 118 -2.88 7.59 10.94
C LEU A 118 -3.53 6.20 10.95
N TYR A 119 -4.22 5.86 9.86
CA TYR A 119 -4.47 4.45 9.58
C TYR A 119 -3.22 3.84 8.95
N LYS A 120 -2.70 2.77 9.53
CA LYS A 120 -1.59 1.99 8.98
C LYS A 120 -2.06 0.61 8.52
N SER A 121 -1.52 0.16 7.39
CA SER A 121 -1.75 -1.20 6.91
C SER A 121 -0.91 -2.19 7.72
N GLU A 122 -1.54 -3.17 8.36
CA GLU A 122 -0.83 -4.20 9.13
C GLU A 122 -0.36 -5.37 8.26
N GLU A 123 -1.11 -5.65 7.19
CA GLU A 123 -0.90 -6.78 6.30
C GLU A 123 -0.85 -6.26 4.85
N PRO A 124 0.31 -6.29 4.17
CA PRO A 124 0.39 -5.86 2.78
C PRO A 124 -0.40 -6.83 1.88
N HIS A 125 -1.32 -6.31 1.08
CA HIS A 125 -2.14 -7.10 0.17
C HIS A 125 -2.62 -6.26 -1.02
N LEU A 126 -2.95 -6.93 -2.13
CA LEU A 126 -3.65 -6.34 -3.27
C LEU A 126 -5.13 -6.70 -3.20
N THR A 127 -5.97 -5.73 -2.85
CA THR A 127 -7.41 -5.95 -2.74
C THR A 127 -8.05 -6.20 -4.11
N VAL A 128 -8.72 -7.35 -4.25
CA VAL A 128 -9.58 -7.67 -5.40
C VAL A 128 -11.02 -7.19 -5.13
N ALA A 129 -11.62 -7.58 -4.01
CA ALA A 129 -12.97 -7.19 -3.63
C ALA A 129 -13.08 -6.90 -2.14
N ARG A 130 -14.01 -6.01 -1.75
CA ARG A 130 -14.33 -5.70 -0.34
C ARG A 130 -15.83 -5.75 -0.11
N LYS A 131 -16.20 -5.89 1.17
CA LYS A 131 -17.59 -5.92 1.64
C LYS A 131 -18.43 -6.98 0.90
N LEU A 132 -17.83 -8.11 0.58
CA LEU A 132 -18.55 -9.29 0.13
C LEU A 132 -19.34 -9.87 1.30
N ASP A 133 -20.57 -10.32 1.04
CA ASP A 133 -21.26 -11.24 1.94
C ASP A 133 -20.64 -12.64 1.88
N GLN A 134 -21.15 -13.57 2.70
CA GLN A 134 -20.57 -14.91 2.81
C GLN A 134 -20.75 -15.74 1.53
N GLU A 135 -21.84 -15.55 0.79
CA GLU A 135 -22.10 -16.26 -0.47
C GLU A 135 -21.14 -15.78 -1.56
N ALA A 136 -21.02 -14.47 -1.75
CA ALA A 136 -20.10 -13.88 -2.70
C ALA A 136 -18.63 -14.19 -2.35
N LEU A 137 -18.29 -14.26 -1.06
CA LEU A 137 -16.95 -14.65 -0.61
C LEU A 137 -16.66 -16.13 -0.90
N ALA A 138 -17.65 -17.02 -0.73
CA ALA A 138 -17.54 -18.42 -1.11
C ALA A 138 -17.29 -18.56 -2.61
N ILE A 139 -18.09 -17.89 -3.45
CA ILE A 139 -17.91 -17.91 -4.93
C ILE A 139 -16.55 -17.34 -5.34
N ALA A 140 -16.07 -16.27 -4.68
CA ALA A 140 -14.74 -15.72 -4.92
C ALA A 140 -13.63 -16.74 -4.57
N SER A 141 -13.88 -17.59 -3.58
CA SER A 141 -12.93 -18.59 -3.05
C SER A 141 -13.02 -19.96 -3.72
N GLU A 142 -14.10 -20.27 -4.46
CA GLU A 142 -14.28 -21.57 -5.13
C GLU A 142 -13.22 -21.85 -6.21
N ASN A 143 -12.50 -20.82 -6.67
CA ASN A 143 -11.50 -20.95 -7.72
C ASN A 143 -10.16 -20.29 -7.36
N LEU A 144 -9.73 -20.37 -6.08
CA LEU A 144 -8.39 -19.95 -5.66
C LEU A 144 -7.34 -20.82 -6.38
N ARG A 145 -6.97 -20.41 -7.59
CA ARG A 145 -5.79 -20.89 -8.30
C ARG A 145 -4.59 -20.06 -7.86
N THR A 146 -3.38 -20.50 -8.21
CA THR A 146 -2.23 -19.61 -8.08
C THR A 146 -2.42 -18.39 -8.98
N VAL A 147 -1.98 -17.24 -8.47
CA VAL A 147 -1.79 -16.03 -9.28
C VAL A 147 -0.30 -15.88 -9.51
N ASP A 148 0.09 -15.34 -10.64
CA ASP A 148 1.49 -15.00 -10.90
C ASP A 148 1.54 -13.50 -11.19
N LEU A 149 1.82 -12.74 -10.14
CA LEU A 149 1.96 -11.28 -10.22
C LEU A 149 3.25 -10.88 -9.54
N ASP A 150 4.12 -10.24 -10.31
CA ASP A 150 5.30 -9.59 -9.80
C ASP A 150 5.43 -8.15 -10.31
N PHE A 151 6.21 -7.35 -9.58
CA PHE A 151 6.68 -6.07 -10.08
C PHE A 151 7.94 -5.62 -9.36
N PHE A 152 8.72 -4.78 -10.03
CA PHE A 152 9.87 -4.12 -9.43
C PHE A 152 9.42 -2.93 -8.57
N CYS A 153 9.41 -3.12 -7.26
CA CYS A 153 9.05 -2.09 -6.29
C CYS A 153 10.23 -1.16 -6.04
N SER A 154 10.19 0.04 -6.65
CA SER A 154 11.25 1.06 -6.58
C SER A 154 10.75 2.42 -6.11
N SER A 155 9.47 2.54 -5.81
CA SER A 155 8.83 3.79 -5.37
C SER A 155 7.56 3.52 -4.56
N ILE A 156 7.08 4.57 -3.90
CA ILE A 156 5.72 4.66 -3.38
C ILE A 156 5.00 5.79 -4.10
N PHE A 157 3.68 5.78 -4.02
CA PHE A 157 2.83 6.80 -4.63
C PHE A 157 2.04 7.52 -3.56
N LEU A 158 2.09 8.84 -3.59
CA LEU A 158 1.21 9.70 -2.83
C LEU A 158 -0.07 9.92 -3.65
N ARG A 159 -1.21 9.68 -3.02
CA ARG A 159 -2.51 9.85 -3.65
C ARG A 159 -3.45 10.66 -2.78
N LYS A 160 -4.34 11.42 -3.43
CA LYS A 160 -5.35 12.28 -2.80
C LYS A 160 -6.74 11.72 -3.08
N PHE A 161 -7.59 11.65 -2.07
CA PHE A 161 -8.97 11.20 -2.23
C PHE A 161 -9.82 12.28 -2.88
N ASN A 162 -10.54 11.92 -3.93
CA ASN A 162 -11.55 12.75 -4.57
C ASN A 162 -12.94 12.38 -4.04
N PRO A 163 -13.61 13.28 -3.29
CA PRO A 163 -14.90 12.96 -2.66
C PRO A 163 -16.06 12.82 -3.66
N VAL A 164 -15.95 13.39 -4.86
CA VAL A 164 -17.00 13.33 -5.89
C VAL A 164 -17.05 11.95 -6.53
N ARG A 165 -15.90 11.46 -7.04
CA ARG A 165 -15.81 10.11 -7.64
C ARG A 165 -15.58 8.99 -6.64
N LYS A 166 -15.27 9.32 -5.38
CA LYS A 166 -14.91 8.37 -4.30
C LYS A 166 -13.72 7.47 -4.69
N GLN A 167 -12.72 8.05 -5.33
CA GLN A 167 -11.49 7.38 -5.76
C GLN A 167 -10.26 8.21 -5.38
N TYR A 168 -9.08 7.59 -5.44
CA TYR A 168 -7.82 8.27 -5.20
C TYR A 168 -7.13 8.64 -6.51
N ASP A 169 -6.57 9.84 -6.56
CA ASP A 169 -5.77 10.35 -7.65
C ASP A 169 -4.30 10.34 -7.26
N ILE A 170 -3.44 9.76 -8.10
CA ILE A 170 -2.00 9.88 -7.91
C ILE A 170 -1.63 11.34 -8.10
N ILE A 171 -0.94 11.90 -7.11
CA ILE A 171 -0.41 13.26 -7.19
C ILE A 171 1.12 13.27 -7.29
N GLU A 172 1.80 12.20 -6.85
CA GLU A 172 3.25 12.13 -6.90
C GLU A 172 3.77 10.69 -6.74
N GLU A 173 4.90 10.42 -7.40
CA GLU A 173 5.72 9.22 -7.18
C GLU A 173 6.98 9.60 -6.41
N LEU A 174 7.27 8.87 -5.32
CA LEU A 174 8.44 9.06 -4.47
C LEU A 174 9.35 7.82 -4.58
N LYS A 175 10.51 7.98 -5.21
CA LYS A 175 11.45 6.89 -5.48
C LYS A 175 12.28 6.52 -4.25
N PHE A 176 12.65 5.24 -4.19
CA PHE A 176 13.66 4.73 -3.27
C PHE A 176 15.06 5.21 -3.71
N GLY A 177 15.83 5.74 -2.77
CA GLY A 177 17.17 6.26 -3.06
C GLY A 177 18.22 5.16 -3.24
N ASN A 178 17.98 3.96 -2.71
CA ASN A 178 18.91 2.82 -2.72
C ASN A 178 20.28 3.13 -2.08
N PHE A 179 20.39 4.19 -1.26
CA PHE A 179 21.61 4.47 -0.52
C PHE A 179 21.82 3.45 0.60
N GLN A 180 23.08 3.15 0.90
CA GLN A 180 23.42 2.38 2.09
C GLN A 180 23.10 3.21 3.33
N LYS A 181 22.48 2.61 4.35
CA LYS A 181 22.33 3.27 5.64
C LYS A 181 23.72 3.49 6.23
N PRO A 182 24.02 4.69 6.76
CA PRO A 182 25.24 4.86 7.53
C PRO A 182 25.25 3.83 8.68
N PRO A 183 26.44 3.35 9.08
CA PRO A 183 26.56 2.50 10.26
C PRO A 183 25.88 3.19 11.44
N VAL A 184 25.14 2.45 12.26
CA VAL A 184 24.68 2.98 13.54
C VAL A 184 25.95 3.25 14.35
N GLU A 185 26.20 4.51 14.71
CA GLU A 185 27.29 4.84 15.63
C GLU A 185 27.05 4.07 16.94
N VAL A 186 27.82 3.00 17.13
CA VAL A 186 27.92 2.35 18.43
C VAL A 186 28.71 3.32 19.30
N GLY A 187 28.07 3.84 20.34
CA GLY A 187 28.56 4.94 21.15
C GLY A 187 30.06 4.86 21.45
N GLN A 188 30.75 5.99 21.26
CA GLN A 188 32.09 6.20 21.77
C GLN A 188 32.15 5.76 23.24
N LEU A 189 32.97 4.73 23.52
CA LEU A 189 33.43 4.48 24.88
C LEU A 189 34.24 5.70 25.31
N SER A 190 33.65 6.57 26.12
CA SER A 190 34.38 7.58 26.87
C SER A 190 35.27 6.85 27.88
N PHE A 191 36.58 6.86 27.65
CA PHE A 191 37.54 6.53 28.68
C PHE A 191 37.83 7.82 29.44
N ASP A 192 37.37 7.91 30.68
CA ASP A 192 37.84 8.90 31.62
C ASP A 192 39.27 8.51 32.02
N PHE A 193 40.26 9.34 31.63
CA PHE A 193 41.63 9.27 32.13
C PHE A 193 41.81 10.25 33.29
#